data_AF-Q8SWP1-F1
#
_entry.id   AF-Q8SWP1-F1
#
_cell.length_a   1.000
_cell.length_b   1.000
_cell.length_c   1.000
_cell.angle_alpha   90.00
_cell.angle_beta   90.00
_cell.angle_gamma   90.00
#
_symmetry.space_group_name_H-M   'P 1'
#
loop_
_entity.id
_entity.type
_entity.pdbx_description
1 polymer ?
#
loop_
_entity_poly.entity_id
_entity_poly.type
_entity_poly.pdbx_seq_one_letter_code
_entity_poly.pdbx_strand_id
1 'polypeptide(L)'
;MDKETVKDIQRSIAMKLNRVEYTEVPLIEGYSEAEDCYKRFRDSLKKISDSITWLMTYEYGGSKMKSLYSKMTMITSTSRIGQFKNYDIYEANGLIGLEFSKIGVASSLSDTGKKYSKAYMDISRYKLEMNSRLEQQLKKISDLRDHSNAIDKKRKKVSNIRYDLEMEKKSKEPKTPSMVSRENDMERTFKETSKEALKEMERFIGNDGVSGVLQKVAEAHRMFTEKSAKALEEVK
;
A
#
# COMPACT_ATOMS: atom_id res chain seq x y z
N MET A 1 18.17 -17.68 -20.23
CA MET A 1 18.28 -17.96 -18.78
C MET A 1 19.76 -18.03 -18.45
N ASP A 2 20.24 -17.20 -17.53
CA ASP A 2 21.68 -17.15 -17.21
C ASP A 2 22.13 -18.37 -16.37
N LYS A 3 23.45 -18.59 -16.30
CA LYS A 3 24.05 -19.70 -15.55
C LYS A 3 23.79 -19.63 -14.04
N GLU A 4 23.60 -18.44 -13.50
CA GLU A 4 23.39 -18.22 -12.05
C GLU A 4 21.99 -18.64 -11.64
N THR A 5 20.99 -18.29 -12.45
CA THR A 5 19.58 -18.69 -12.31
C THR A 5 19.42 -20.21 -12.33
N VAL A 6 20.13 -20.92 -13.22
CA VAL A 6 20.09 -22.39 -13.28
C VAL A 6 20.65 -23.00 -12.00
N LYS A 7 21.80 -22.52 -11.52
CA LYS A 7 22.41 -23.00 -10.27
C LYS A 7 21.49 -22.77 -9.08
N ASP A 8 20.84 -21.62 -9.01
CA ASP A 8 19.88 -21.27 -7.97
C ASP A 8 18.64 -22.17 -7.96
N ILE A 9 18.12 -22.54 -9.14
CA ILE A 9 16.99 -23.46 -9.27
C ILE A 9 17.41 -24.87 -8.82
N GLN A 10 18.53 -25.37 -9.35
CA GLN A 10 19.07 -26.69 -8.97
C GLN A 10 19.29 -26.79 -7.46
N ARG A 11 19.82 -25.73 -6.86
CA ARG A 11 20.03 -25.63 -5.40
C ARG A 11 18.72 -25.62 -4.63
N SER A 12 17.73 -24.85 -5.07
CA SER A 12 16.41 -24.80 -4.43
C SER A 12 15.70 -26.16 -4.47
N ILE A 13 15.88 -26.93 -5.55
CA ILE A 13 15.37 -28.30 -5.68
C ILE A 13 16.13 -29.24 -4.73
N ALA A 14 17.45 -29.18 -4.71
CA ALA A 14 18.28 -30.01 -3.83
C ALA A 14 17.91 -29.80 -2.35
N MET A 15 17.72 -28.55 -1.91
CA MET A 15 17.30 -28.21 -0.54
C MET A 15 15.89 -28.71 -0.19
N LYS A 16 14.99 -28.82 -1.17
CA LYS A 16 13.65 -29.37 -0.94
C LYS A 16 13.64 -30.90 -0.87
N LEU A 17 14.48 -31.55 -1.66
CA LEU A 17 14.64 -33.02 -1.67
C LEU A 17 15.37 -33.49 -0.41
N ASN A 18 16.45 -32.80 -0.04
CA ASN A 18 17.16 -33.02 1.21
C ASN A 18 16.53 -32.14 2.30
N ARG A 19 15.43 -32.62 2.90
CA ARG A 19 14.89 -31.98 4.10
C ARG A 19 15.91 -32.09 5.23
N VAL A 20 16.65 -31.01 5.43
CA VAL A 20 17.60 -30.88 6.53
C VAL A 20 16.86 -30.35 7.75
N GLU A 21 16.88 -31.12 8.83
CA GLU A 21 16.53 -30.60 10.15
C GLU A 21 17.66 -29.67 10.60
N TYR A 22 17.33 -28.43 10.97
CA TYR A 22 18.34 -27.44 11.36
C TYR A 22 18.59 -27.52 12.87
N THR A 23 19.57 -28.33 13.28
CA THR A 23 19.93 -28.53 14.69
C THR A 23 21.16 -27.69 15.09
N GLU A 24 22.08 -27.47 14.16
CA GLU A 24 23.36 -26.79 14.45
C GLU A 24 23.36 -25.30 14.11
N VAL A 25 22.45 -24.86 13.24
CA VAL A 25 22.36 -23.49 12.75
C VAL A 25 20.95 -22.92 13.00
N PRO A 26 20.67 -22.47 14.24
CA PRO A 26 19.43 -21.77 14.53
C PRO A 26 19.38 -20.40 13.84
N LEU A 27 18.18 -19.95 13.49
CA LEU A 27 17.98 -18.55 13.10
C LEU A 27 18.19 -17.65 14.31
N ILE A 28 18.55 -16.39 14.06
CA ILE A 28 18.57 -15.37 15.10
C ILE A 28 17.15 -15.15 15.65
N GLU A 29 17.06 -14.76 16.92
CA GLU A 29 15.80 -14.46 17.60
C GLU A 29 14.96 -13.45 16.80
N GLY A 30 13.64 -13.65 16.78
CA GLY A 30 12.69 -12.80 16.04
C GLY A 30 12.68 -12.99 14.52
N TYR A 31 13.69 -13.63 13.91
CA TYR A 31 13.79 -13.76 12.45
C TYR A 31 12.57 -14.44 11.83
N SER A 32 12.14 -15.57 12.39
CA SER A 32 11.04 -16.36 11.83
C SER A 32 9.72 -15.58 11.86
N GLU A 33 9.45 -14.89 12.98
CA GLU A 33 8.24 -14.09 13.17
C GLU A 33 8.22 -12.87 12.24
N ALA A 34 9.34 -12.16 12.16
CA ALA A 34 9.51 -11.02 11.26
C ALA A 34 9.36 -11.44 9.79
N GLU A 35 9.91 -12.59 9.41
CA GLU A 35 9.80 -13.14 8.06
C GLU A 35 8.35 -13.48 7.69
N ASP A 36 7.60 -14.13 8.57
CA ASP A 36 6.22 -14.49 8.31
C ASP A 36 5.32 -13.25 8.23
N CYS A 37 5.54 -12.28 9.10
CA CYS A 37 4.87 -10.98 9.05
C CYS A 37 5.19 -10.23 7.74
N TYR A 38 6.46 -10.18 7.37
CA TYR A 38 6.95 -9.54 6.15
C TYR A 38 6.28 -10.13 4.90
N LYS A 39 6.26 -11.46 4.76
CA LYS A 39 5.62 -12.15 3.61
C LYS A 39 4.14 -11.75 3.49
N ARG A 40 3.40 -11.77 4.60
CA ARG A 40 1.97 -11.42 4.61
C ARG A 40 1.72 -9.99 4.15
N PHE A 41 2.54 -9.04 4.61
CA PHE A 41 2.42 -7.65 4.19
C PHE A 41 2.85 -7.43 2.74
N ARG A 42 3.96 -8.03 2.31
CA ARG A 42 4.43 -8.01 0.91
C ARG A 42 3.33 -8.51 -0.03
N ASP A 43 2.75 -9.66 0.26
CA ASP A 43 1.72 -10.28 -0.58
C ASP A 43 0.38 -9.52 -0.53
N SER A 44 0.20 -8.66 0.48
CA SER A 44 -0.99 -7.82 0.64
C SER A 44 -0.83 -6.41 0.07
N LEU A 45 0.36 -6.00 -0.39
CA LEU A 45 0.58 -4.65 -0.96
C LEU A 45 -0.40 -4.31 -2.08
N LYS A 46 -0.73 -5.29 -2.94
CA LYS A 46 -1.74 -5.09 -4.00
C LYS A 46 -3.11 -4.76 -3.43
N LYS A 47 -3.57 -5.49 -2.40
CA LYS A 47 -4.87 -5.24 -1.76
C LYS A 47 -4.92 -3.86 -1.11
N ILE A 48 -3.81 -3.43 -0.50
CA ILE A 48 -3.68 -2.09 0.08
C ILE A 48 -3.79 -1.03 -1.01
N SER A 49 -3.04 -1.19 -2.13
CA SER A 49 -3.10 -0.29 -3.28
C SER A 49 -4.50 -0.20 -3.89
N ASP A 50 -5.17 -1.34 -4.06
CA ASP A 50 -6.53 -1.40 -4.61
C ASP A 50 -7.53 -0.69 -3.67
N SER A 51 -7.40 -0.87 -2.35
CA SER A 51 -8.21 -0.20 -1.34
C SER A 51 -8.02 1.33 -1.36
N ILE A 52 -6.77 1.81 -1.46
CA ILE A 52 -6.49 3.25 -1.58
C ILE A 52 -7.07 3.82 -2.88
N THR A 53 -6.93 3.10 -3.98
CA THR A 53 -7.52 3.50 -5.27
C THR A 53 -9.03 3.63 -5.16
N TRP A 54 -9.68 2.68 -4.49
CA TRP A 54 -11.12 2.75 -4.24
C TRP A 54 -11.52 3.96 -3.40
N LEU A 55 -10.80 4.28 -2.32
CA LEU A 55 -11.00 5.51 -1.54
C LEU A 55 -10.83 6.78 -2.39
N MET A 56 -9.99 6.72 -3.42
CA MET A 56 -9.76 7.84 -4.32
C MET A 56 -10.88 8.04 -5.35
N THR A 57 -11.68 7.01 -5.67
CA THR A 57 -12.60 7.06 -6.82
C THR A 57 -14.03 6.61 -6.54
N TYR A 58 -14.38 6.24 -5.30
CA TYR A 58 -15.73 5.74 -4.97
C TYR A 58 -16.84 6.70 -5.40
N GLU A 59 -16.54 8.00 -5.44
CA GLU A 59 -17.45 9.07 -5.82
C GLU A 59 -17.88 9.02 -7.30
N TYR A 60 -17.18 8.29 -8.15
CA TYR A 60 -17.52 8.14 -9.57
C TYR A 60 -18.30 6.84 -9.87
N GLY A 61 -18.48 5.96 -8.87
CA GLY A 61 -18.77 4.54 -9.11
C GLY A 61 -20.19 4.08 -8.78
N GLY A 62 -20.90 3.56 -9.79
CA GLY A 62 -22.14 2.77 -9.68
C GLY A 62 -23.14 3.01 -10.81
N SER A 63 -24.06 2.07 -11.06
CA SER A 63 -25.16 2.26 -12.02
C SER A 63 -26.03 3.49 -11.70
N LYS A 64 -26.14 3.82 -10.40
CA LYS A 64 -26.84 5.01 -9.90
C LYS A 64 -26.15 6.32 -10.27
N MET A 65 -24.81 6.39 -10.25
CA MET A 65 -24.08 7.59 -10.68
C MET A 65 -24.25 7.83 -12.19
N LYS A 66 -24.21 6.78 -13.01
CA LYS A 66 -24.56 6.87 -14.44
C LYS A 66 -25.95 7.49 -14.67
N SER A 67 -26.94 7.10 -13.86
CA SER A 67 -28.28 7.71 -13.91
C SER A 67 -28.27 9.19 -13.48
N LEU A 68 -27.56 9.54 -12.41
CA LEU A 68 -27.43 10.92 -11.94
C LEU A 68 -26.82 11.82 -13.04
N TYR A 69 -25.77 11.35 -13.71
CA TYR A 69 -25.15 12.05 -14.84
C TYR A 69 -26.15 12.35 -15.95
N SER A 70 -26.96 11.36 -16.35
CA SER A 70 -27.97 11.57 -17.40
C SER A 70 -28.98 12.67 -17.05
N LYS A 71 -29.39 12.76 -15.77
CA LYS A 71 -30.29 13.82 -15.28
C LYS A 71 -29.60 15.18 -15.18
N MET A 72 -28.33 15.19 -14.76
CA MET A 72 -27.54 16.43 -14.72
C MET A 72 -27.25 16.97 -16.10
N THR A 73 -26.97 16.13 -17.09
CA THR A 73 -26.80 16.59 -18.48
C THR A 73 -28.07 17.27 -18.98
N MET A 74 -29.28 16.85 -18.55
CA MET A 74 -30.50 17.57 -18.87
C MET A 74 -30.56 18.94 -18.18
N ILE A 75 -30.24 19.02 -16.89
CA ILE A 75 -30.23 20.28 -16.12
C ILE A 75 -29.15 21.24 -16.65
N THR A 76 -27.98 20.73 -17.04
CA THR A 76 -26.93 21.56 -17.60
C THR A 76 -27.23 21.93 -19.04
N SER A 77 -27.93 21.12 -19.85
CA SER A 77 -28.27 21.46 -21.24
C SER A 77 -29.18 22.69 -21.39
N THR A 78 -29.95 23.05 -20.34
CA THR A 78 -30.72 24.30 -20.30
C THR A 78 -29.87 25.51 -19.90
N SER A 79 -28.67 25.28 -19.35
CA SER A 79 -27.66 26.30 -19.10
C SER A 79 -26.58 26.23 -20.18
N ARG A 80 -26.01 27.35 -20.65
CA ARG A 80 -24.93 27.30 -21.66
C ARG A 80 -23.58 26.76 -21.12
N ILE A 81 -23.58 26.00 -20.03
CA ILE A 81 -22.38 25.40 -19.45
C ILE A 81 -22.13 24.07 -20.18
N GLY A 82 -21.37 24.20 -21.27
CA GLY A 82 -20.94 23.07 -22.08
C GLY A 82 -20.04 22.09 -21.34
N GLN A 83 -20.00 20.90 -21.95
CA GLN A 83 -19.04 19.81 -21.80
C GLN A 83 -19.16 18.90 -20.57
N PHE A 84 -19.29 17.62 -20.90
CA PHE A 84 -19.27 16.40 -20.10
C PHE A 84 -18.12 16.35 -19.08
N LYS A 85 -18.20 17.12 -18.00
CA LYS A 85 -17.41 16.86 -16.81
C LYS A 85 -18.04 15.69 -16.08
N ASN A 86 -17.27 14.63 -15.84
CA ASN A 86 -17.63 13.60 -14.87
C ASN A 86 -17.60 14.25 -13.48
N TYR A 87 -18.69 14.91 -13.10
CA TYR A 87 -18.83 15.49 -11.77
C TYR A 87 -18.74 14.38 -10.71
N ASP A 88 -17.97 14.58 -9.66
CA ASP A 88 -18.10 13.68 -8.51
C ASP A 88 -19.46 13.88 -7.80
N ILE A 89 -19.82 12.98 -6.87
CA ILE A 89 -21.11 13.09 -6.17
C ILE A 89 -21.27 14.44 -5.46
N TYR A 90 -20.19 15.02 -4.97
CA TYR A 90 -20.22 16.25 -4.21
C TYR A 90 -20.43 17.44 -5.14
N GLU A 91 -19.69 17.55 -6.25
CA GLU A 91 -19.95 18.58 -7.27
C GLU A 91 -21.40 18.49 -7.78
N ALA A 92 -21.88 17.27 -8.03
CA ALA A 92 -23.23 16.99 -8.44
C ALA A 92 -24.25 17.57 -7.43
N ASN A 93 -24.11 17.28 -6.12
CA ASN A 93 -24.97 17.87 -5.10
C ASN A 93 -24.81 19.41 -5.05
N GLY A 94 -23.60 19.93 -5.21
CA GLY A 94 -23.34 21.36 -5.29
C GLY A 94 -24.15 22.06 -6.39
N LEU A 95 -24.25 21.44 -7.57
CA LEU A 95 -25.04 21.95 -8.69
C LEU A 95 -26.55 21.93 -8.40
N ILE A 96 -27.04 20.92 -7.69
CA ILE A 96 -28.46 20.85 -7.28
C ILE A 96 -28.80 22.01 -6.32
N GLY A 97 -27.93 22.27 -5.34
CA GLY A 97 -28.12 23.41 -4.42
C GLY A 97 -28.13 24.75 -5.16
N LEU A 98 -27.26 24.90 -6.16
CA LEU A 98 -27.22 26.08 -7.01
C LEU A 98 -28.54 26.25 -7.79
N GLU A 99 -29.12 25.16 -8.28
CA GLU A 99 -30.38 25.22 -9.01
C GLU A 99 -31.55 25.62 -8.10
N PHE A 100 -31.65 25.02 -6.91
CA PHE A 100 -32.63 25.45 -5.90
C PHE A 100 -32.47 26.93 -5.53
N SER A 101 -31.25 27.46 -5.56
CA SER A 101 -31.02 28.86 -5.26
C SER A 101 -31.64 29.84 -6.27
N LYS A 102 -31.87 29.38 -7.51
CA LYS A 102 -32.41 30.20 -8.62
C LYS A 102 -33.93 30.13 -8.75
N ILE A 103 -34.58 29.14 -8.14
CA ILE A 103 -36.03 28.91 -8.29
C ILE A 103 -36.86 30.09 -7.74
N GLY A 104 -36.27 30.97 -6.93
CA GLY A 104 -36.85 32.30 -6.62
C GLY A 104 -38.12 32.29 -5.78
N VAL A 105 -38.52 31.14 -5.24
CA VAL A 105 -39.79 30.94 -4.50
C VAL A 105 -39.73 31.54 -3.08
N ALA A 106 -38.57 31.53 -2.43
CA ALA A 106 -38.35 32.13 -1.11
C ALA A 106 -36.88 32.56 -0.95
N SER A 107 -36.62 33.71 -0.33
CA SER A 107 -35.26 34.20 -0.06
C SER A 107 -34.47 33.24 0.83
N SER A 108 -35.10 32.70 1.87
CA SER A 108 -34.49 31.70 2.77
C SER A 108 -34.05 30.44 2.02
N LEU A 109 -34.89 29.91 1.12
CA LEU A 109 -34.54 28.77 0.28
C LEU A 109 -33.40 29.10 -0.68
N SER A 110 -33.39 30.32 -1.24
CA SER A 110 -32.30 30.78 -2.11
C SER A 110 -30.96 30.78 -1.37
N ASP A 111 -30.93 31.31 -0.15
CA ASP A 111 -29.74 31.40 0.68
C ASP A 111 -29.28 30.03 1.16
N THR A 112 -30.20 29.15 1.60
CA THR A 112 -29.88 27.75 1.93
C THR A 112 -29.33 27.02 0.70
N GLY A 113 -29.90 27.23 -0.48
CA GLY A 113 -29.42 26.65 -1.74
C GLY A 113 -27.99 27.08 -2.06
N LYS A 114 -27.65 28.37 -1.89
CA LYS A 114 -26.28 28.88 -2.08
C LYS A 114 -25.30 28.29 -1.06
N LYS A 115 -25.68 28.25 0.22
CA LYS A 115 -24.86 27.65 1.29
C LYS A 115 -24.60 26.17 1.01
N TYR A 116 -25.66 25.42 0.66
CA TYR A 116 -25.58 24.01 0.29
C TYR A 116 -24.66 23.81 -0.92
N SER A 117 -24.83 24.62 -1.96
CA SER A 117 -23.99 24.58 -3.16
C SER A 117 -22.51 24.76 -2.82
N LYS A 118 -22.19 25.81 -2.05
CA LYS A 118 -20.83 26.11 -1.61
C LYS A 118 -20.24 24.96 -0.79
N ALA A 119 -20.98 24.45 0.19
CA ALA A 119 -20.50 23.37 1.07
C ALA A 119 -20.10 22.12 0.27
N TYR A 120 -20.94 21.69 -0.68
CA TYR A 120 -20.65 20.51 -1.48
C TYR A 120 -19.55 20.71 -2.52
N MET A 121 -19.42 21.92 -3.09
CA MET A 121 -18.27 22.28 -3.94
C MET A 121 -16.96 22.29 -3.14
N ASP A 122 -16.98 22.78 -1.90
CA ASP A 122 -15.84 22.74 -0.99
C ASP A 122 -15.46 21.29 -0.62
N ILE A 123 -16.44 20.42 -0.37
CA ILE A 123 -16.21 18.98 -0.11
C ILE A 123 -15.55 18.31 -1.31
N SER A 124 -15.99 18.57 -2.54
CA SER A 124 -15.31 18.06 -3.74
C SER A 124 -13.84 18.51 -3.78
N ARG A 125 -13.56 19.79 -3.51
CA ARG A 125 -12.17 20.28 -3.44
C ARG A 125 -11.36 19.56 -2.36
N TYR A 126 -11.92 19.35 -1.17
CA TYR A 126 -11.25 18.59 -0.11
C TYR A 126 -11.02 17.13 -0.47
N LYS A 127 -11.90 16.53 -1.27
CA LYS A 127 -11.71 15.18 -1.82
C LYS A 127 -10.52 15.12 -2.77
N LEU A 128 -10.33 16.13 -3.63
CA LEU A 128 -9.14 16.24 -4.49
C LEU A 128 -7.85 16.38 -3.66
N GLU A 129 -7.86 17.16 -2.58
CA GLU A 129 -6.71 17.25 -1.66
C GLU A 129 -6.39 15.90 -1.00
N MET A 130 -7.42 15.16 -0.56
CA MET A 130 -7.25 13.81 -0.03
C MET A 130 -6.63 12.89 -1.09
N ASN A 131 -7.17 12.90 -2.32
CA ASN A 131 -6.70 12.09 -3.42
C ASN A 131 -5.21 12.36 -3.74
N SER A 132 -4.77 13.62 -3.71
CA SER A 132 -3.35 13.97 -3.89
C SER A 132 -2.45 13.35 -2.82
N ARG A 133 -2.88 13.35 -1.54
CA ARG A 133 -2.13 12.70 -0.45
C ARG A 133 -2.10 11.18 -0.60
N LEU A 134 -3.22 10.59 -1.03
CA LEU A 134 -3.31 9.15 -1.28
C LEU A 134 -2.45 8.71 -2.47
N GLU A 135 -2.33 9.52 -3.51
CA GLU A 135 -1.43 9.27 -4.64
C GLU A 135 0.04 9.18 -4.21
N GLN A 136 0.47 10.02 -3.26
CA GLN A 136 1.81 9.92 -2.66
C GLN A 136 2.01 8.59 -1.94
N GLN A 137 0.96 8.07 -1.27
CA GLN A 137 1.02 6.76 -0.62
C GLN A 137 1.05 5.61 -1.62
N LEU A 138 0.37 5.72 -2.77
CA LEU A 138 0.47 4.75 -3.86
C LEU A 138 1.89 4.68 -4.43
N LYS A 139 2.56 5.83 -4.59
CA LYS A 139 3.99 5.87 -4.99
C LYS A 139 4.86 5.13 -3.98
N LYS A 140 4.67 5.40 -2.69
CA LYS A 140 5.37 4.70 -1.61
C LYS A 140 5.12 3.18 -1.59
N ILE A 141 3.91 2.73 -1.93
CA ILE A 141 3.61 1.30 -2.08
C ILE A 141 4.38 0.69 -3.26
N SER A 142 4.51 1.42 -4.37
CA SER A 142 5.34 1.00 -5.50
C SER A 142 6.81 0.84 -5.07
N ASP A 143 7.36 1.82 -4.36
CA ASP A 143 8.74 1.77 -3.86
C ASP A 143 8.95 0.58 -2.89
N LEU A 144 7.97 0.31 -2.02
CA LEU A 144 7.99 -0.85 -1.13
C LEU A 144 7.97 -2.17 -1.91
N ARG A 145 7.19 -2.26 -2.98
CA ARG A 145 7.17 -3.44 -3.85
C ARG A 145 8.54 -3.67 -4.48
N ASP A 146 9.20 -2.62 -4.96
CA ASP A 146 10.53 -2.76 -5.56
C ASP A 146 11.58 -3.14 -4.51
N HIS A 147 11.53 -2.51 -3.33
CA HIS A 147 12.40 -2.83 -2.20
C HIS A 147 12.20 -4.28 -1.71
N SER A 148 10.99 -4.81 -1.79
CA SER A 148 10.70 -6.18 -1.37
C SER A 148 11.53 -7.22 -2.14
N ASN A 149 11.88 -6.95 -3.41
CA ASN A 149 12.75 -7.83 -4.19
C ASN A 149 14.17 -7.91 -3.60
N ALA A 150 14.69 -6.80 -3.06
CA ALA A 150 16.00 -6.77 -2.42
C ALA A 150 15.99 -7.54 -1.09
N ILE A 151 14.91 -7.40 -0.30
CA ILE A 151 14.70 -8.16 0.93
C ILE A 151 14.64 -9.66 0.63
N ASP A 152 13.88 -10.07 -0.39
CA ASP A 152 13.74 -11.47 -0.78
C ASP A 152 15.07 -12.09 -1.22
N LYS A 153 15.95 -11.34 -1.91
CA LYS A 153 17.31 -11.79 -2.21
C LYS A 153 18.13 -12.05 -0.94
N LYS A 154 18.06 -11.15 0.05
CA LYS A 154 18.76 -11.33 1.34
C LYS A 154 18.21 -12.54 2.10
N ARG A 155 16.89 -12.71 2.18
CA ARG A 155 16.25 -13.87 2.81
C ARG A 155 16.67 -15.19 2.16
N LYS A 156 16.71 -15.23 0.83
CA LYS A 156 17.21 -16.39 0.08
C LYS A 156 18.68 -16.67 0.41
N LYS A 157 19.52 -15.65 0.47
CA LYS A 157 20.93 -15.78 0.89
C LYS A 157 21.06 -16.35 2.30
N VAL A 158 20.26 -15.89 3.26
CA VAL A 158 20.22 -16.45 4.62
C VAL A 158 19.86 -17.94 4.58
N SER A 159 18.79 -18.31 3.88
CA SER A 159 18.38 -19.72 3.77
C SER A 159 19.47 -20.60 3.12
N ASN A 160 20.14 -20.10 2.09
CA ASN A 160 21.21 -20.80 1.40
C ASN A 160 22.44 -21.03 2.30
N ILE A 161 22.90 -19.98 3.00
CA ILE A 161 24.05 -20.09 3.91
C ILE A 161 23.71 -21.00 5.08
N ARG A 162 22.49 -20.89 5.63
CA ARG A 162 22.02 -21.75 6.72
C ARG A 162 22.12 -23.22 6.33
N TYR A 163 21.64 -23.57 5.13
CA TYR A 163 21.70 -24.93 4.61
C TYR A 163 23.14 -25.43 4.45
N ASP A 164 24.01 -24.64 3.81
CA ASP A 164 25.41 -25.06 3.61
C ASP A 164 26.15 -25.23 4.94
N LEU A 165 25.95 -24.30 5.88
CA LEU A 165 26.58 -24.34 7.19
C LEU A 165 26.08 -25.52 8.02
N GLU A 166 24.80 -25.86 7.92
CA GLU A 166 24.22 -27.03 8.58
C GLU A 166 24.82 -28.34 8.01
N MET A 167 25.01 -28.41 6.69
CA MET A 167 25.65 -29.57 6.06
C MET A 167 27.13 -29.71 6.41
N GLU A 168 27.86 -28.59 6.47
CA GLU A 168 29.26 -28.59 6.89
C GLU A 168 29.40 -29.01 8.37
N LYS A 169 28.51 -28.51 9.25
CA LYS A 169 28.52 -28.89 10.67
C LYS A 169 28.14 -30.35 10.91
N LYS A 170 27.26 -30.91 10.07
CA LYS A 170 26.86 -32.33 10.13
C LYS A 170 27.80 -33.28 9.39
N SER A 171 28.79 -32.75 8.68
CA SER A 171 29.79 -33.58 8.00
C SER A 171 30.57 -34.41 9.03
N LYS A 172 30.70 -35.71 8.76
CA LYS A 172 31.51 -36.63 9.57
C LYS A 172 32.99 -36.62 9.17
N GLU A 173 33.37 -35.80 8.19
CA GLU A 173 34.75 -35.71 7.72
C GLU A 173 35.64 -35.01 8.76
N PRO A 174 36.88 -35.50 8.98
CA PRO A 174 37.85 -34.81 9.81
C PRO A 174 38.11 -33.40 9.27
N LYS A 175 37.82 -32.37 10.08
CA LYS A 175 37.97 -30.98 9.64
C LYS A 175 39.44 -30.60 9.51
N THR A 176 39.86 -30.24 8.30
CA THR A 176 41.16 -29.61 8.08
C THR A 176 41.13 -28.16 8.58
N PRO A 177 42.28 -27.52 8.89
CA PRO A 177 42.32 -26.10 9.27
C PRO A 177 41.63 -25.18 8.25
N SER A 178 41.69 -25.52 6.97
CA SER A 178 41.00 -24.79 5.90
C SER A 178 39.47 -24.89 5.98
N MET A 179 38.94 -26.06 6.33
CA MET A 179 37.49 -26.27 6.51
C MET A 179 36.99 -25.50 7.74
N VAL A 180 37.74 -25.53 8.84
CA VAL A 180 37.42 -24.75 10.05
C VAL A 180 37.39 -23.25 9.75
N SER A 181 38.35 -22.73 9.00
CA SER A 181 38.36 -21.31 8.61
C SER A 181 37.14 -20.96 7.75
N ARG A 182 36.81 -21.79 6.76
CA ARG A 182 35.65 -21.59 5.88
C ARG A 182 34.34 -21.62 6.66
N GLU A 183 34.19 -22.56 7.58
CA GLU A 183 33.02 -22.66 8.45
C GLU A 183 32.85 -21.40 9.32
N ASN A 184 33.94 -20.90 9.92
CA ASN A 184 33.92 -19.67 10.71
C ASN A 184 33.52 -18.44 9.85
N ASP A 185 34.04 -18.35 8.63
CA ASP A 185 33.67 -17.28 7.68
C ASP A 185 32.20 -17.37 7.26
N MET A 186 31.69 -18.59 7.04
CA MET A 186 30.28 -18.84 6.75
C MET A 186 29.38 -18.48 7.93
N GLU A 187 29.77 -18.82 9.15
CA GLU A 187 29.03 -18.48 10.37
C GLU A 187 28.97 -16.97 10.59
N ARG A 188 30.08 -16.25 10.39
CA ARG A 188 30.10 -14.77 10.43
C ARG A 188 29.15 -14.19 9.38
N THR A 189 29.28 -14.65 8.14
CA THR A 189 28.44 -14.18 7.02
C THR A 189 26.96 -14.48 7.26
N PHE A 190 26.63 -15.65 7.83
CA PHE A 190 25.27 -16.03 8.20
C PHE A 190 24.69 -15.07 9.24
N LYS A 191 25.42 -14.80 10.33
CA LYS A 191 24.98 -13.89 11.40
C LYS A 191 24.76 -12.48 10.88
N GLU A 192 25.70 -11.95 10.10
CA GLU A 192 25.61 -10.60 9.51
C GLU A 192 24.43 -10.48 8.53
N THR A 193 24.32 -11.42 7.59
CA THR A 193 23.23 -11.42 6.59
C THR A 193 21.87 -11.60 7.27
N SER A 194 21.78 -12.44 8.31
CA SER A 194 20.54 -12.65 9.06
C SER A 194 20.10 -11.37 9.78
N LYS A 195 21.03 -10.68 10.45
CA LYS A 195 20.74 -9.39 11.12
C LYS A 195 20.30 -8.32 10.13
N GLU A 196 20.97 -8.24 8.99
CA GLU A 196 20.63 -7.29 7.94
C GLU A 196 19.24 -7.57 7.34
N ALA A 197 18.94 -8.84 7.03
CA ALA A 197 17.63 -9.23 6.53
C ALA A 197 16.52 -8.98 7.55
N LEU A 198 16.74 -9.29 8.83
CA LEU A 198 15.80 -9.00 9.92
C LEU A 198 15.49 -7.50 9.99
N LYS A 199 16.52 -6.66 10.07
CA LYS A 199 16.37 -5.21 10.12
C LYS A 199 15.57 -4.65 8.94
N GLU A 200 15.83 -5.15 7.73
CA GLU A 200 15.09 -4.70 6.54
C GLU A 200 13.63 -5.18 6.53
N MET A 201 13.35 -6.40 6.99
CA MET A 201 11.98 -6.89 7.16
C MET A 201 11.20 -6.05 8.18
N GLU A 202 11.80 -5.76 9.34
CA GLU A 202 11.19 -4.92 10.38
C GLU A 202 10.94 -3.50 9.89
N ARG A 203 11.90 -2.90 9.16
CA ARG A 203 11.74 -1.57 8.57
C ARG A 203 10.61 -1.55 7.52
N PHE A 204 10.50 -2.59 6.71
CA PHE A 204 9.43 -2.74 5.72
C PHE A 204 8.05 -2.81 6.39
N ILE A 205 7.93 -3.49 7.53
CA ILE A 205 6.67 -3.62 8.27
C ILE A 205 6.35 -2.33 9.05
N GLY A 206 7.37 -1.71 9.64
CA GLY A 206 7.26 -0.62 10.59
C GLY A 206 6.82 0.72 9.99
N ASN A 207 7.01 1.79 10.77
CA ASN A 207 6.51 3.14 10.45
C ASN A 207 7.16 3.74 9.19
N ASP A 208 8.37 3.31 8.84
CA ASP A 208 9.00 3.72 7.58
C ASP A 208 8.39 3.01 6.36
N GLY A 209 7.79 1.84 6.56
CA GLY A 209 7.19 1.02 5.50
C GLY A 209 5.67 0.99 5.54
N VAL A 210 5.11 -0.21 5.60
CA VAL A 210 3.67 -0.47 5.42
C VAL A 210 2.84 0.18 6.52
N SER A 211 3.24 0.09 7.79
CA SER A 211 2.51 0.74 8.89
C SER A 211 2.38 2.25 8.67
N GLY A 212 3.46 2.92 8.26
CA GLY A 212 3.44 4.35 7.98
C GLY A 212 2.53 4.73 6.82
N VAL A 213 2.49 3.91 5.76
CA VAL A 213 1.53 4.09 4.66
C VAL A 213 0.11 4.08 5.18
N LEU A 214 -0.26 3.08 5.98
CA LEU A 214 -1.62 2.93 6.53
C LEU A 214 -1.99 4.11 7.45
N GLN A 215 -1.07 4.54 8.31
CA GLN A 215 -1.26 5.72 9.17
C GLN A 215 -1.51 6.99 8.34
N LYS A 216 -0.76 7.20 7.25
CA LYS A 216 -0.91 8.38 6.39
C LYS A 216 -2.19 8.36 5.56
N VAL A 217 -2.65 7.17 5.14
CA VAL A 217 -3.97 7.00 4.52
C VAL A 217 -5.08 7.38 5.51
N ALA A 218 -5.01 6.88 6.74
CA ALA A 218 -5.98 7.20 7.79
C ALA A 218 -5.98 8.70 8.14
N GLU A 219 -4.81 9.33 8.24
CA GLU A 219 -4.65 10.77 8.48
C GLU A 219 -5.30 11.59 7.36
N ALA A 220 -5.03 11.25 6.09
CA ALA A 220 -5.63 11.94 4.94
C ALA A 220 -7.16 11.83 4.94
N HIS A 221 -7.69 10.65 5.25
CA HIS A 221 -9.13 10.42 5.32
C HIS A 221 -9.79 11.15 6.50
N ARG A 222 -9.13 11.20 7.67
CA ARG A 222 -9.60 11.98 8.82
C ARG A 222 -9.69 13.47 8.47
N MET A 223 -8.64 14.03 7.88
CA MET A 223 -8.61 15.44 7.46
C MET A 223 -9.74 15.79 6.49
N PHE A 224 -9.99 14.92 5.50
CA PHE A 224 -11.11 15.08 4.58
C PHE A 224 -12.45 15.12 5.31
N THR A 225 -12.67 14.19 6.23
CA THR A 225 -13.92 14.07 7.00
C THR A 225 -14.15 15.29 7.89
N GLU A 226 -13.12 15.77 8.59
CA GLU A 226 -13.17 16.95 9.45
C GLU A 226 -13.50 18.23 8.65
N LYS A 227 -12.81 18.45 7.53
CA LYS A 227 -13.08 19.59 6.65
C LYS A 227 -14.49 19.53 6.05
N SER A 228 -14.94 18.34 5.68
CA SER A 228 -16.27 18.12 5.11
C SER A 228 -17.38 18.39 6.14
N ALA A 229 -17.22 17.92 7.37
CA ALA A 229 -18.16 18.19 8.46
C ALA A 229 -18.29 19.70 8.71
N LYS A 230 -17.17 20.41 8.80
CA LYS A 230 -17.15 21.87 8.97
C LYS A 230 -17.85 22.61 7.83
N ALA A 231 -17.63 22.19 6.57
CA ALA A 231 -18.32 22.79 5.43
C ALA A 231 -19.85 22.62 5.49
N LEU A 232 -20.32 21.46 5.97
CA LEU A 232 -21.75 21.18 6.13
C LEU A 232 -22.38 21.95 7.31
N GLU A 233 -21.61 22.27 8.36
CA GLU A 233 -22.09 23.10 9.47
C GLU A 233 -22.47 24.52 9.02
N GLU A 234 -21.78 25.08 8.03
CA GLU A 234 -22.08 26.41 7.46
C GLU A 234 -23.43 26.48 6.70
N VAL A 235 -24.04 25.32 6.41
CA VAL A 235 -25.35 25.24 5.73
C VAL A 235 -26.51 25.52 6.68
N LYS A 236 -26.34 25.20 7.96
CA LYS A 236 -27.33 25.48 9.01
C LYS A 236 -27.53 27.00 9.18
#